data_AF-A0A257WA35-F1
#
_entry.id   AF-A0A257WA35-F1
#
_cell.length_a   1.000
_cell.length_b   1.000
_cell.length_c   1.000
_cell.angle_alpha   90.00
_cell.angle_beta   90.00
_cell.angle_gamma   90.00
#
_symmetry.space_group_name_H-M   'P 1'
#
loop_
_entity.id
_entity.type
_entity.pdbx_description
1 polymer ?
#
loop_
_entity_poly.entity_id
_entity_poly.type
_entity_poly.pdbx_seq_one_letter_code
_entity_poly.pdbx_strand_id
1 'polypeptide(L)' 'MKKNLFWDLDGTLTDPKEGVITCIQYALKKAGKPVPAFNDLLWCIGPPLHHSFQEVCPESNEQECKELVEF' A
#
# COMPACT_ATOMS: atom_id res chain seq x y z
N MET A 1 -24.93 8.56 26.03
CA MET A 1 -24.48 9.11 24.73
C MET A 1 -22.97 9.02 24.65
N LYS A 2 -22.42 8.44 23.58
CA LYS A 2 -20.98 8.57 23.29
C LYS A 2 -20.72 10.00 22.81
N LYS A 3 -19.71 10.67 23.38
CA LYS A 3 -19.34 12.07 23.04
C LYS A 3 -18.25 12.16 21.97
N ASN A 4 -17.55 11.07 21.68
CA ASN A 4 -16.38 11.07 20.80
C ASN A 4 -16.67 10.26 19.53
N LEU A 5 -16.25 10.81 18.40
CA LEU A 5 -16.30 10.17 17.10
C LEU A 5 -14.87 10.08 16.56
N PHE A 6 -14.51 8.90 16.07
CA PHE A 6 -13.22 8.64 15.44
C PHE A 6 -13.45 8.45 13.95
N TRP A 7 -12.54 9.00 13.15
CA TRP A 7 -12.52 8.88 11.71
C TRP A 7 -11.18 8.29 11.30
N ASP A 8 -11.23 7.35 10.37
CA ASP A 8 -10.04 6.94 9.65
C ASP A 8 -9.67 8.03 8.62
N LEU A 9 -8.44 8.00 8.11
CA LEU A 9 -7.97 8.97 7.12
C LEU A 9 -8.28 8.47 5.71
N ASP A 10 -7.57 7.42 5.32
CA ASP A 10 -7.51 6.95 3.95
C ASP A 10 -8.77 6.19 3.54
N GLY A 11 -9.48 6.67 2.52
CA GLY A 11 -10.76 6.10 2.10
C GLY A 11 -11.94 6.46 3.00
N THR A 12 -11.72 7.30 4.03
CA THR A 12 -12.77 7.86 4.90
C THR A 12 -12.85 9.37 4.80
N LEU A 13 -11.76 10.09 5.10
CA LEU A 13 -11.67 11.55 5.00
C LEU A 13 -11.01 12.02 3.70
N THR A 14 -10.14 11.19 3.12
CA THR A 14 -9.38 11.51 1.89
C THR A 14 -9.61 10.44 0.82
N ASP A 15 -9.42 10.81 -0.45
CA ASP A 15 -9.21 9.87 -1.54
C ASP A 15 -7.71 9.85 -1.91
N PRO A 16 -6.90 8.97 -1.30
CA PRO A 16 -5.45 8.96 -1.47
C PRO A 16 -4.99 8.07 -2.63
N LYS A 17 -5.90 7.51 -3.45
CA LYS A 17 -5.61 6.44 -4.42
C LYS A 17 -4.42 6.75 -5.31
N GLU A 18 -4.40 7.93 -5.91
CA GLU A 18 -3.33 8.32 -6.84
C GLU A 18 -1.96 8.29 -6.15
N GLY A 19 -1.85 8.89 -4.96
CA GLY A 19 -0.59 8.95 -4.22
C GLY A 19 -0.13 7.59 -3.72
N VAL A 20 -1.00 6.84 -3.04
CA VAL A 20 -0.64 5.54 -2.45
C VAL A 20 -0.26 4.54 -3.53
N ILE A 21 -1.06 4.43 -4.60
CA ILE A 21 -0.80 3.46 -5.66
C ILE A 21 0.46 3.81 -6.46
N THR A 22 0.69 5.09 -6.79
CA THR A 22 1.89 5.47 -7.53
C THR A 22 3.18 5.27 -6.72
N CYS A 23 3.14 5.46 -5.39
CA CYS A 23 4.25 5.12 -4.50
C CYS A 23 4.53 3.60 -4.46
N ILE A 24 3.50 2.77 -4.36
CA ILE A 24 3.65 1.30 -4.42
C ILE A 24 4.28 0.88 -5.76
N GLN A 25 3.74 1.38 -6.88
CA GLN A 25 4.29 1.08 -8.19
C GLN A 25 5.74 1.58 -8.35
N TYR A 26 6.07 2.72 -7.76
CA TYR A 26 7.43 3.25 -7.74
C TYR A 26 8.39 2.31 -6.99
N ALA A 27 8.04 1.86 -5.80
CA ALA A 27 8.85 0.94 -5.00
C ALA A 27 9.09 -0.39 -5.75
N LEU A 28 8.04 -0.98 -6.32
CA LEU A 28 8.13 -2.21 -7.12
C LEU A 28 9.03 -2.03 -8.34
N LYS A 29 8.84 -0.93 -9.08
CA LYS A 29 9.67 -0.60 -10.24
C LYS A 29 11.14 -0.40 -9.84
N LYS A 30 11.40 0.25 -8.71
CA LYS A 30 12.74 0.50 -8.20
C LYS A 30 13.46 -0.78 -7.80
N ALA A 31 12.72 -1.73 -7.21
CA ALA A 31 13.20 -3.05 -6.85
C ALA A 31 13.29 -4.03 -8.04
N GLY A 32 12.90 -3.63 -9.25
CA GLY A 32 12.88 -4.49 -10.42
C GLY A 32 11.82 -5.61 -10.36
N LYS A 33 10.77 -5.43 -9.56
CA LYS A 33 9.67 -6.38 -9.38
C LYS A 33 8.54 -6.11 -10.40
N PRO A 34 7.66 -7.10 -10.67
CA PRO A 34 6.46 -6.88 -11.47
C PRO A 34 5.61 -5.74 -10.90
N VAL A 35 5.06 -4.89 -11.78
CA VAL A 35 4.24 -3.74 -11.40
C VAL A 35 2.80 -4.00 -11.84
N PRO A 36 1.87 -4.31 -10.93
CA PRO A 36 0.45 -4.48 -11.27
C PRO A 36 -0.19 -3.21 -11.82
N ALA A 37 -1.33 -3.36 -12.49
CA ALA A 37 -2.08 -2.20 -12.97
C ALA A 37 -2.63 -1.40 -11.78
N PHE A 38 -2.87 -0.09 -12.01
CA PHE A 38 -3.30 0.82 -10.96
C PHE A 38 -4.54 0.31 -10.19
N ASN A 39 -5.55 -0.18 -10.92
CA ASN A 39 -6.79 -0.66 -10.32
C ASN A 39 -6.62 -1.96 -9.53
N ASP A 40 -5.59 -2.77 -9.85
CA ASP A 40 -5.30 -4.02 -9.13
C ASP A 40 -4.69 -3.75 -7.74
N LEU A 41 -4.28 -2.51 -7.48
CA LEU A 41 -3.66 -2.07 -6.22
C LEU A 41 -4.61 -1.26 -5.32
N LEU A 42 -5.87 -1.07 -5.71
CA LEU A 42 -6.85 -0.30 -4.92
C LEU A 42 -7.06 -0.87 -3.52
N TRP A 43 -6.93 -2.19 -3.35
CA TRP A 43 -7.08 -2.87 -2.06
C TRP A 43 -5.92 -2.58 -1.09
N CYS A 44 -4.78 -2.08 -1.57
CA CYS A 44 -3.62 -1.73 -0.74
C CYS A 44 -3.84 -0.47 0.11
N ILE A 45 -4.96 0.24 -0.07
CA ILE A 45 -5.32 1.41 0.73
C ILE A 45 -5.97 0.95 2.03
N GLY A 46 -5.29 1.13 3.16
CA GLY A 46 -5.74 0.77 4.50
C GLY A 46 -4.87 -0.28 5.20
N PRO A 47 -4.53 -1.42 4.58
CA PRO A 47 -3.61 -2.37 5.19
C PRO A 47 -2.19 -1.79 5.40
N PRO A 48 -1.42 -2.29 6.39
CA PRO A 48 0.00 -1.96 6.49
C PRO A 48 0.75 -2.27 5.18
N LEU A 49 1.61 -1.37 4.73
CA LEU A 49 2.28 -1.49 3.42
C LEU A 49 3.10 -2.78 3.28
N HIS A 50 3.82 -3.22 4.31
CA HIS A 50 4.58 -4.48 4.27
C HIS A 50 3.68 -5.70 4.03
N HIS A 51 2.46 -5.71 4.58
CA HIS A 51 1.47 -6.76 4.31
C HIS A 51 0.96 -6.66 2.87
N SER A 52 0.75 -5.43 2.38
CA SER A 52 0.37 -5.24 0.97
C SER A 52 1.45 -5.76 0.02
N PHE A 53 2.73 -5.50 0.29
CA PHE A 53 3.84 -6.01 -0.52
C PHE A 53 3.99 -7.54 -0.47
N GLN A 54 3.67 -8.19 0.64
CA GLN A 54 3.67 -9.65 0.73
C GLN A 54 2.68 -10.30 -0.25
N GLU A 55 1.49 -9.71 -0.42
CA GLU A 55 0.49 -10.22 -1.38
C GLU A 55 0.82 -9.82 -2.83
N VAL A 56 1.36 -8.63 -3.05
CA VAL A 56 1.72 -8.14 -4.40
C VAL A 56 2.97 -8.85 -4.95
N CYS A 57 3.89 -9.25 -4.08
CA CYS A 57 5.13 -9.94 -4.44
C CYS A 57 5.33 -11.20 -3.58
N PRO A 58 4.54 -12.27 -3.79
CA PRO A 58 4.58 -13.49 -2.98
C PRO A 58 5.95 -14.22 -2.98
N GLU A 59 6.78 -13.94 -3.98
CA GLU A 59 8.16 -14.45 -4.06
C GLU A 59 9.14 -13.74 -3.12
N SER A 60 8.76 -12.59 -2.58
CA SER A 60 9.58 -11.79 -1.66
C SER A 60 9.43 -12.30 -0.24
N ASN A 61 10.54 -12.38 0.49
CA ASN A 61 10.48 -12.68 1.93
C ASN A 61 10.06 -11.43 2.75
N GLU A 62 9.79 -11.62 4.04
CA GLU A 62 9.35 -10.54 4.93
C GLU A 62 10.34 -9.37 5.00
N GLN A 63 11.64 -9.64 4.97
CA GLN A 63 12.68 -8.61 5.03
C GLN A 63 12.68 -7.76 3.77
N GLU A 64 12.59 -8.39 2.59
CA GLU A 64 12.46 -7.68 1.31
C GLU A 64 11.18 -6.83 1.27
N CYS A 65 10.06 -7.32 1.82
CA CYS A 65 8.81 -6.56 1.88
C CYS A 65 8.92 -5.32 2.78
N LYS A 66 9.71 -5.39 3.85
CA LYS A 66 10.01 -4.22 4.70
C LYS A 66 10.91 -3.23 3.97
N GLU A 67 11.91 -3.70 3.24
CA GLU A 67 12.79 -2.84 2.44
C GLU A 67 12.02 -2.08 1.34
N LEU A 68 10.97 -2.68 0.77
CA LEU A 68 10.10 -2.00 -0.19
C LEU A 68 9.36 -0.78 0.38
N VAL A 69 9.10 -0.76 1.69
CA VAL A 69 8.46 0.38 2.37
C VAL A 69 9.39 1.60 2.48
N GLU A 70 10.71 1.38 2.38
CA GLU A 70 11.73 2.41 2.58
C GLU A 70 12.13 3.16 1.28
N PHE A 71 11.54 2.78 0.13
CA PHE A 71 11.76 3.47 -1.16
C PHE A 71 11.01 4.79 -1.28
#